data_AF-A0AAW2M371-F1
#
_entry.id   AF-A0AAW2M371-F1
#
_cell.length_a   1.000
_cell.length_b   1.000
_cell.length_c   1.000
_cell.angle_alpha   90.00
_cell.angle_beta   90.00
_cell.angle_gamma   90.00
#
_symmetry.space_group_name_H-M   'P 1'
#
loop_
_entity.id
_entity.type
_entity.pdbx_description
1 polymer ?
#
loop_
_entity_poly.entity_id
_entity_poly.type
_entity_poly.pdbx_seq_one_letter_code
_entity_poly.pdbx_strand_id
1 'polypeptide(L)'
;MSQTDFVFKLNGGVVSWKSSKQTTKADCTTEAEYIATSKAAKEAVWMKNYIQELDVVPSIGEPVVIFCDNNRSIAQAKEPRSHRHSKHILRRYHLHREMVSIGNVMMDRVSSGINTTDLLTKPKLQIFHTQHLDKMGLRSMGDWL
;
A
#
# COMPACT_ATOMS: atom_id res chain seq x y z
N MET A 1 -18.78 -0.53 -3.25
CA MET A 1 -17.83 -0.15 -4.32
C MET A 1 -16.43 -0.48 -3.85
N SER A 2 -15.54 -0.99 -4.71
CA SER A 2 -14.13 -1.23 -4.34
C SER A 2 -13.27 0.01 -4.62
N GLN A 3 -12.36 0.33 -3.71
CA GLN A 3 -11.38 1.42 -3.83
C GLN A 3 -9.94 0.87 -3.80
N THR A 4 -9.02 1.59 -4.42
CA THR A 4 -7.58 1.40 -4.24
C THR A 4 -7.06 2.62 -3.51
N ASP A 5 -6.41 2.36 -2.39
CA ASP A 5 -5.73 3.33 -1.56
C ASP A 5 -4.33 2.86 -1.18
N PHE A 6 -3.38 3.79 -1.19
CA PHE A 6 -2.04 3.57 -0.64
C PHE A 6 -1.41 4.92 -0.27
N VAL A 7 -0.45 4.87 0.66
CA VAL A 7 0.35 6.01 1.10
C VAL A 7 1.78 5.51 1.30
N PHE A 8 2.74 6.13 0.62
CA PHE A 8 4.17 5.91 0.79
C PHE A 8 4.78 7.09 1.54
N LYS A 9 5.62 6.75 2.52
CA LYS A 9 6.34 7.72 3.35
C LYS A 9 7.84 7.55 3.17
N LEU A 10 8.55 8.67 3.18
CA LEU A 10 10.01 8.74 3.21
C LEU A 10 10.40 9.71 4.33
N ASN A 11 11.23 9.28 5.28
CA ASN A 11 11.64 10.07 6.45
C ASN A 11 10.46 10.72 7.21
N GLY A 12 9.34 10.01 7.34
CA GLY A 12 8.15 10.47 8.05
C GLY A 12 7.20 11.36 7.24
N GLY A 13 7.62 11.88 6.09
CA GLY A 13 6.77 12.65 5.18
C GLY A 13 6.11 11.78 4.12
N VAL A 14 4.86 12.07 3.75
CA VAL A 14 4.20 11.43 2.61
C VAL A 14 4.78 11.94 1.30
N VAL A 15 5.18 11.02 0.43
CA VAL A 15 5.83 11.32 -0.87
C VAL A 15 5.04 10.81 -2.07
N SER A 16 4.21 9.78 -1.89
CA SER A 16 3.27 9.30 -2.91
C SER A 16 2.02 8.76 -2.22
N TRP A 17 0.85 9.03 -2.78
CA TRP A 17 -0.41 8.52 -2.28
C TRP A 17 -1.43 8.37 -3.40
N LYS A 18 -2.43 7.54 -3.17
CA LYS A 18 -3.56 7.37 -4.08
C LYS A 18 -4.82 7.06 -3.30
N SER A 19 -5.94 7.61 -3.75
CA SER A 19 -7.29 7.16 -3.40
C SER A 19 -8.14 7.22 -4.66
N SER A 20 -8.59 6.06 -5.14
CA SER A 20 -9.33 6.01 -6.40
C SER A 20 -10.24 4.79 -6.45
N LYS A 21 -11.40 4.93 -7.08
CA LYS A 21 -12.30 3.81 -7.35
C LYS A 21 -11.58 2.78 -8.25
N GLN A 22 -11.74 1.50 -7.96
CA GLN A 22 -11.15 0.47 -8.80
C GLN A 22 -11.88 0.41 -10.14
N THR A 23 -11.09 0.38 -11.22
CA THR A 23 -11.61 0.19 -12.59
C THR A 23 -12.12 -1.22 -12.81
N THR A 24 -11.54 -2.20 -12.11
CA THR A 24 -12.04 -3.58 -12.09
C THR A 24 -12.96 -3.76 -10.90
N LYS A 25 -14.13 -4.37 -11.15
CA LYS A 25 -15.07 -4.75 -10.10
C LYS A 25 -14.46 -5.94 -9.34
N ALA A 26 -14.27 -5.78 -8.04
CA ALA A 26 -13.90 -6.86 -7.15
C ALA A 26 -15.17 -7.58 -6.66
N ASP A 27 -15.12 -8.90 -6.59
CA ASP A 27 -16.21 -9.75 -6.13
C ASP A 27 -16.27 -9.82 -4.59
N CYS A 28 -15.16 -9.55 -3.90
CA CYS A 28 -15.10 -9.46 -2.45
C CYS A 28 -14.09 -8.42 -1.95
N THR A 29 -14.12 -8.13 -0.64
CA THR A 29 -13.17 -7.21 0.01
C THR A 29 -11.73 -7.67 -0.10
N THR A 30 -11.47 -8.98 0.08
CA THR A 30 -10.14 -9.57 -0.10
C THR A 30 -9.59 -9.35 -1.50
N GLU A 31 -10.42 -9.49 -2.54
CA GLU A 31 -10.00 -9.21 -3.91
C GLU A 31 -9.74 -7.71 -4.13
N ALA A 32 -10.57 -6.84 -3.56
CA ALA A 32 -10.36 -5.40 -3.64
C ALA A 32 -9.00 -5.01 -3.01
N GLU A 33 -8.69 -5.52 -1.82
CA GLU A 33 -7.39 -5.26 -1.18
C GLU A 33 -6.24 -5.90 -1.95
N TYR A 34 -6.42 -7.10 -2.50
CA TYR A 34 -5.42 -7.74 -3.35
C TYR A 34 -5.08 -6.90 -4.59
N ILE A 35 -6.09 -6.31 -5.23
CA ILE A 35 -5.92 -5.34 -6.33
C ILE A 35 -5.20 -4.07 -5.85
N ALA A 36 -5.56 -3.55 -4.67
CA ALA A 36 -4.95 -2.35 -4.12
C ALA A 36 -3.46 -2.56 -3.79
N THR A 37 -3.14 -3.64 -3.07
CA THR A 37 -1.77 -4.09 -2.80
C THR A 37 -0.98 -4.30 -4.08
N SER A 38 -1.58 -4.90 -5.11
CA SER A 38 -0.89 -5.07 -6.39
C SER A 38 -0.51 -3.74 -7.06
N LYS A 39 -1.33 -2.70 -6.92
CA LYS A 39 -1.02 -1.36 -7.45
C LYS A 39 0.02 -0.66 -6.58
N ALA A 40 -0.07 -0.80 -5.27
CA ALA A 40 0.93 -0.29 -4.33
C ALA A 40 2.30 -0.91 -4.60
N ALA A 41 2.38 -2.22 -4.88
CA ALA A 41 3.63 -2.89 -5.21
C ALA A 41 4.30 -2.32 -6.48
N LYS A 42 3.51 -1.97 -7.50
CA LYS A 42 4.04 -1.32 -8.71
C LYS A 42 4.62 0.06 -8.40
N GLU A 43 3.90 0.85 -7.60
CA GLU A 43 4.38 2.16 -7.15
C GLU A 43 5.66 2.03 -6.32
N ALA A 44 5.70 1.07 -5.38
CA ALA A 44 6.86 0.81 -4.53
C ALA A 44 8.11 0.46 -5.34
N VAL A 45 7.98 -0.42 -6.35
CA VAL A 45 9.10 -0.79 -7.23
C VAL A 45 9.55 0.41 -8.06
N TRP A 46 8.62 1.17 -8.62
CA TRP A 46 8.97 2.38 -9.37
C TRP A 46 9.73 3.39 -8.50
N MET A 47 9.24 3.65 -7.29
CA MET A 47 9.92 4.54 -6.33
C MET A 47 11.28 4.01 -5.91
N LYS A 48 11.41 2.71 -5.65
CA LYS A 48 12.70 2.07 -5.31
C LYS A 48 13.73 2.30 -6.40
N ASN A 49 13.37 2.01 -7.65
CA ASN A 49 14.25 2.21 -8.80
C ASN A 49 14.63 3.69 -8.97
N TYR A 50 13.64 4.59 -8.86
CA TYR A 50 13.88 6.03 -8.96
C TYR A 50 14.87 6.54 -7.90
N ILE A 51 14.68 6.13 -6.63
CA ILE A 51 15.59 6.54 -5.54
C ILE A 51 16.97 5.90 -5.69
N GLN A 52 17.05 4.66 -6.20
CA GLN A 52 18.32 4.01 -6.54
C GLN A 52 19.10 4.77 -7.60
N GLU A 53 18.43 5.25 -8.65
CA GLU A 53 19.05 6.04 -9.72
C GLU A 53 19.59 7.39 -9.21
N LEU A 54 18.94 7.98 -8.20
CA LEU A 54 19.39 9.23 -7.60
C LEU A 54 20.62 9.05 -6.69
N ASP A 55 20.91 7.83 -6.23
CA ASP A 55 22.01 7.51 -5.30
C ASP A 55 22.02 8.36 -4.00
N VAL A 56 20.82 8.77 -3.54
CA VAL A 56 20.66 9.65 -2.37
C VAL A 56 20.26 8.91 -1.08
N VAL A 57 19.87 7.63 -1.17
CA VAL A 57 19.46 6.83 -0.01
C VAL A 57 20.24 5.50 0.03
N PRO A 58 21.26 5.36 0.88
CA PRO A 58 22.10 4.16 0.93
C PRO A 58 21.36 2.85 1.28
N SER A 59 20.24 2.94 2.01
CA SER A 59 19.45 1.78 2.45
C SER A 59 18.42 1.27 1.42
N ILE A 60 18.34 1.88 0.24
CA ILE A 60 17.32 1.56 -0.78
C ILE A 60 17.46 0.14 -1.36
N GLY A 61 18.57 -0.55 -1.10
CA GLY A 61 18.80 -1.94 -1.51
C GLY A 61 17.77 -2.91 -0.92
N GLU A 62 17.25 -2.64 0.27
CA GLU A 62 16.31 -3.50 0.98
C GLU A 62 14.92 -3.59 0.30
N PRO A 63 14.15 -4.67 0.52
CA PRO A 63 12.77 -4.77 0.03
C PRO A 63 11.88 -3.65 0.60
N VAL A 64 11.03 -3.05 -0.24
CA VAL A 64 10.05 -2.06 0.25
C VAL A 64 8.93 -2.79 1.00
N VAL A 65 8.71 -2.46 2.27
CA VAL A 65 7.65 -3.06 3.08
C VAL A 65 6.30 -2.43 2.76
N ILE A 66 5.35 -3.23 2.28
CA ILE A 66 3.95 -2.85 2.09
C ILE A 66 3.13 -3.42 3.23
N PHE A 67 2.52 -2.51 3.98
CA PHE A 67 1.61 -2.84 5.06
C PHE A 67 0.18 -3.02 4.55
N CYS A 68 -0.46 -4.11 4.92
CA CYS A 68 -1.85 -4.43 4.60
C CYS A 68 -2.58 -4.92 5.86
N ASP A 69 -3.86 -4.63 6.02
CA ASP A 69 -4.66 -5.08 7.16
C ASP A 69 -5.44 -6.38 6.91
N ASN A 70 -5.53 -6.83 5.65
CA ASN A 70 -6.15 -8.11 5.32
C ASN A 70 -5.15 -9.27 5.20
N ASN A 71 -5.18 -10.13 6.22
CA ASN A 71 -4.41 -11.37 6.28
C ASN A 71 -4.61 -12.30 5.08
N ARG A 72 -5.81 -12.37 4.49
CA ARG A 72 -6.07 -13.21 3.31
C ARG A 72 -5.36 -12.65 2.07
N SER A 73 -5.33 -11.33 1.92
CA SER A 73 -4.57 -10.67 0.84
C SER A 73 -3.07 -10.93 1.01
N ILE A 74 -2.55 -10.75 2.25
CA ILE A 74 -1.15 -11.03 2.60
C ILE A 74 -0.78 -12.49 2.31
N ALA A 75 -1.59 -13.44 2.78
CA ALA A 75 -1.36 -14.86 2.56
C ALA A 75 -1.37 -15.21 1.07
N GLN A 76 -2.31 -14.65 0.31
CA GLN A 76 -2.42 -14.86 -1.13
C GLN A 76 -1.26 -14.23 -1.93
N ALA A 77 -0.60 -13.21 -1.38
CA ALA A 77 0.62 -12.62 -1.93
C ALA A 77 1.86 -13.48 -1.63
N LYS A 78 1.99 -13.99 -0.41
CA LYS A 78 3.16 -14.79 0.04
C LYS A 78 3.13 -16.23 -0.45
N GLU A 79 1.96 -16.86 -0.48
CA GLU A 79 1.82 -18.27 -0.81
C GLU A 79 0.80 -18.44 -1.96
N PRO A 80 1.28 -18.63 -3.21
CA PRO A 80 0.43 -18.61 -4.40
C PRO A 80 -0.44 -19.86 -4.58
N ARG A 81 -0.62 -20.69 -3.54
CA ARG A 81 -1.45 -21.91 -3.62
C ARG A 81 -2.78 -21.55 -4.26
N SER A 82 -3.10 -22.27 -5.35
CA SER A 82 -4.29 -22.05 -6.17
C SER A 82 -5.53 -22.35 -5.34
N HIS A 83 -5.98 -21.39 -4.55
CA HIS A 83 -7.30 -21.45 -3.97
C HIS A 83 -8.29 -21.37 -5.13
N ARG A 84 -9.19 -22.35 -5.20
CA ARG A 84 -10.33 -22.38 -6.13
C ARG A 84 -11.10 -21.04 -6.18
N HIS A 85 -11.02 -20.25 -5.10
CA HIS A 85 -11.61 -18.93 -4.93
C HIS A 85 -10.82 -17.74 -5.51
N SER A 86 -9.59 -17.88 -6.00
CA SER A 86 -8.81 -16.75 -6.56
C SER A 86 -8.56 -16.86 -8.07
N LYS A 87 -9.14 -17.87 -8.74
CA LYS A 87 -9.01 -18.09 -10.19
C LYS A 87 -9.61 -16.96 -11.05
N HIS A 88 -10.60 -16.23 -10.52
CA HIS A 88 -11.24 -15.11 -11.21
C HIS A 88 -10.40 -13.82 -11.19
N ILE A 89 -9.38 -13.76 -10.33
CA ILE A 89 -8.53 -12.58 -10.21
C ILE A 89 -7.65 -12.49 -11.46
N LEU A 90 -7.71 -11.35 -12.14
CA LEU A 90 -6.94 -11.12 -13.36
C LEU A 90 -5.44 -11.26 -13.12
N ARG A 91 -4.73 -11.94 -14.04
CA ARG A 91 -3.28 -12.20 -13.97
C ARG A 91 -2.44 -10.96 -13.67
N ARG A 92 -2.83 -9.79 -14.18
CA ARG A 92 -2.16 -8.50 -13.95
C ARG A 92 -2.06 -8.11 -12.46
N TYR A 93 -2.92 -8.66 -11.61
CA TYR A 93 -2.91 -8.40 -10.17
C TYR A 93 -2.08 -9.42 -9.39
N HIS A 94 -1.60 -10.48 -10.03
CA HIS A 94 -0.63 -11.41 -9.44
C HIS A 94 0.81 -10.90 -9.52
N LEU A 95 1.08 -9.80 -10.22
CA LEU A 95 2.44 -9.24 -10.40
C LEU A 95 3.17 -8.96 -9.09
N HIS A 96 2.46 -8.59 -8.02
CA HIS A 96 3.14 -8.35 -6.74
C HIS A 96 3.70 -9.65 -6.12
N ARG A 97 3.18 -10.83 -6.48
CA ARG A 97 3.78 -12.11 -6.06
C ARG A 97 5.18 -12.28 -6.62
N GLU A 98 5.37 -11.90 -7.87
CA GLU A 98 6.67 -11.89 -8.53
C GLU A 98 7.60 -10.88 -7.85
N MET A 99 7.12 -9.67 -7.57
CA MET A 99 7.87 -8.64 -6.85
C MET A 99 8.30 -9.08 -5.43
N VAL A 100 7.44 -9.84 -4.74
CA VAL A 100 7.78 -10.46 -3.46
C VAL A 100 8.82 -11.58 -3.64
N SER A 101 8.65 -12.43 -4.65
CA SER A 101 9.56 -13.54 -4.92
C SER A 101 10.98 -13.09 -5.29
N ILE A 102 11.14 -11.96 -5.97
CA ILE A 102 12.45 -11.40 -6.36
C ILE A 102 13.04 -10.47 -5.28
N GLY A 103 12.36 -10.30 -4.14
CA GLY A 103 12.85 -9.49 -3.02
C GLY A 103 12.73 -7.97 -3.22
N ASN A 104 11.95 -7.50 -4.18
CA ASN A 104 11.72 -6.06 -4.35
C ASN A 104 10.75 -5.48 -3.33
N VAL A 105 9.77 -6.29 -2.91
CA VAL A 105 8.70 -5.90 -2.00
C VAL A 105 8.54 -6.95 -0.91
N MET A 106 8.27 -6.54 0.32
CA MET A 106 7.85 -7.43 1.40
C MET A 106 6.43 -7.05 1.86
N MET A 107 5.61 -8.06 2.16
CA MET A 107 4.25 -7.85 2.68
C MET A 107 4.23 -8.04 4.18
N ASP A 108 3.71 -7.07 4.93
CA ASP A 108 3.52 -7.19 6.37
C ASP A 108 2.14 -6.71 6.85
N ARG A 109 1.75 -7.15 8.04
CA ARG A 109 0.45 -6.82 8.61
C ARG A 109 0.50 -5.49 9.35
N VAL A 110 -0.50 -4.64 9.12
CA VAL A 110 -0.81 -3.50 9.98
C VAL A 110 -2.20 -3.65 10.57
N SER A 111 -2.41 -3.17 11.79
CA SER A 111 -3.76 -3.05 12.36
C SER A 111 -4.51 -1.92 11.67
N SER A 112 -5.78 -2.13 11.28
CA SER A 112 -6.62 -1.11 10.63
C SER A 112 -6.67 0.21 11.42
N GLY A 113 -6.60 0.16 12.75
CA GLY A 113 -6.59 1.37 13.59
C GLY A 113 -5.38 2.30 13.38
N ILE A 114 -4.30 1.78 12.77
CA ILE A 114 -3.03 2.46 12.55
C ILE A 114 -2.73 2.64 11.05
N ASN A 115 -3.51 1.98 10.19
CA ASN A 115 -3.34 2.06 8.74
C ASN A 115 -3.66 3.48 8.27
N THR A 116 -2.64 4.19 7.76
CA THR A 116 -2.78 5.59 7.32
C THR A 116 -3.69 5.71 6.08
N THR A 117 -3.89 4.64 5.31
CA THR A 117 -4.73 4.68 4.12
C THR A 117 -6.22 4.73 4.44
N ASP A 118 -6.64 4.27 5.62
CA ASP A 118 -8.05 4.29 6.05
C ASP A 118 -8.66 5.70 6.06
N LEU A 119 -7.87 6.76 6.23
CA LEU A 119 -8.36 8.14 6.19
C LEU A 119 -8.82 8.54 4.80
N LEU A 120 -8.22 7.92 3.79
CA LEU A 120 -8.51 8.21 2.38
C LEU A 120 -9.81 7.54 1.92
N THR A 121 -10.34 6.60 2.71
CA THR A 121 -11.45 5.72 2.30
C THR A 121 -12.62 5.72 3.28
N LYS A 122 -12.40 6.03 4.56
CA LYS A 122 -13.43 6.00 5.61
C LYS A 122 -13.54 7.36 6.31
N PRO A 123 -14.76 7.92 6.49
CA PRO A 123 -14.94 9.05 7.38
C PRO A 123 -14.56 8.64 8.81
N LYS A 124 -13.56 9.31 9.39
CA LYS A 124 -13.12 9.10 10.77
C LYS A 124 -13.50 10.31 11.64
N LEU A 125 -13.72 10.06 12.93
CA LEU A 125 -13.91 11.13 13.92
C LEU A 125 -12.71 12.08 13.89
N GLN A 126 -12.96 13.38 14.10
CA GLN A 126 -11.98 14.46 13.94
C GLN A 126 -10.68 14.24 14.74
N ILE A 127 -10.74 13.60 15.90
CA ILE A 127 -9.57 13.26 16.73
C ILE A 127 -8.62 12.30 15.99
N PHE A 128 -9.16 11.31 15.26
CA PHE A 128 -8.35 10.40 14.45
C PHE A 128 -7.85 11.06 13.17
N HIS A 129 -8.55 12.08 12.65
CA HIS A 129 -8.10 12.86 11.51
C HIS A 129 -6.81 13.63 11.85
N THR A 130 -6.79 14.38 12.96
CA THR A 130 -5.62 15.16 13.38
C THR A 130 -4.40 14.28 13.69
N GLN A 131 -4.57 13.21 14.46
CA GLN A 131 -3.48 12.26 14.77
C GLN A 131 -2.85 11.64 13.53
N HIS A 132 -3.61 11.52 12.43
CA HIS A 132 -3.06 10.96 11.22
C HIS A 132 -2.52 12.00 10.24
N LEU A 133 -2.99 13.25 10.24
CA LEU A 133 -2.32 14.34 9.53
C LEU A 133 -0.88 14.49 10.02
N ASP A 134 -0.68 14.41 11.34
CA ASP A 134 0.66 14.37 11.94
C ASP A 134 1.47 13.18 11.42
N LYS A 135 0.86 11.98 11.34
CA LYS A 135 1.51 10.79 10.76
C LYS A 135 1.83 10.95 9.26
N MET A 136 1.14 11.82 8.53
CA MET A 136 1.46 12.12 7.13
C MET A 136 2.57 13.17 6.99
N GLY A 137 2.99 13.79 8.10
CA GLY A 137 3.94 14.89 8.11
C GLY A 137 3.32 16.23 7.71
N LEU A 138 1.98 16.33 7.69
CA LEU A 138 1.28 17.57 7.42
C LEU A 138 1.25 18.42 8.70
N ARG A 139 1.74 19.66 8.62
CA ARG A 139 1.73 20.63 9.72
C ARG A 139 0.94 21.87 9.33
N SER A 140 0.39 22.58 10.32
CA SER A 140 -0.28 23.84 10.06
C SER A 140 0.71 24.86 9.52
N MET A 141 0.25 25.77 8.66
CA MET A 141 1.13 26.76 8.03
C MET A 141 1.83 27.66 9.05
N GLY A 142 1.24 27.84 10.25
CA GLY A 142 1.84 28.58 11.35
C GLY A 142 2.98 27.86 12.09
N ASP A 143 3.15 26.55 11.90
CA ASP A 143 4.16 25.74 12.60
C ASP A 143 5.50 25.68 11.84
N TRP A 144 5.57 26.31 10.66
CA TRP A 144 6.78 26.40 9.81
C TRP A 144 7.56 27.71 10.02
N LEU A 145 7.00 28.67 10.76
CA LEU A 145 7.61 29.95 11.15
C LEU A 145 8.08 29.86 12.61
#